data_AF-A0A497FCG9-F1
#
_entry.id   AF-A0A497FCG9-F1
#
_cell.length_a   1.000
_cell.length_b   1.000
_cell.length_c   1.000
_cell.angle_alpha   90.00
_cell.angle_beta   90.00
_cell.angle_gamma   90.00
#
_symmetry.space_group_name_H-M   'P 1'
#
loop_
_entity.id
_entity.type
_entity.pdbx_description
1 polymer ?
#
loop_
_entity_poly.entity_id
_entity_poly.type
_entity_poly.pdbx_seq_one_letter_code
_entity_poly.pdbx_strand_id
1 'polypeptide(L)'
;MSRYTYIRVEKKTVERLEQLKRIYACNSYNEVLNKILNEIGVVEDLKKIINDPFQLSSVQEAALDALGKMAEEGNLYALKALIEIAKNDSNLPHLQEKALSLVKRSLDALYAQCKSTFAKSLEGDCCEGYVR
;
A
#
# COMPACT_ATOMS: atom_id res chain seq x y z
N MET A 1 -26.90 17.78 12.27
CA MET A 1 -25.76 17.78 11.32
C MET A 1 -26.16 18.59 10.09
N SER A 2 -25.36 19.59 9.69
CA SER A 2 -25.72 20.57 8.64
C SER A 2 -25.40 20.02 7.24
N ARG A 3 -26.18 20.40 6.20
CA ARG A 3 -25.94 19.98 4.80
C ARG A 3 -24.53 20.30 4.30
N TYR A 4 -23.90 21.35 4.86
CA TYR A 4 -22.52 21.74 4.55
C TYR A 4 -21.48 20.71 4.99
N THR A 5 -21.70 20.02 6.12
CA THR A 5 -20.78 18.96 6.56
C THR A 5 -20.86 17.72 5.67
N TYR A 6 -22.04 17.45 5.10
CA TYR A 6 -22.26 16.31 4.21
C TYR A 6 -21.54 16.48 2.85
N ILE A 7 -21.73 17.63 2.20
CA ILE A 7 -21.11 17.94 0.90
C ILE A 7 -19.57 17.95 1.00
N ARG A 8 -19.01 18.43 2.12
CA ARG A 8 -17.55 18.47 2.35
C ARG A 8 -16.94 17.08 2.52
N VAL A 9 -17.69 16.15 3.11
CA VAL A 9 -17.24 14.76 3.28
C VAL A 9 -17.27 14.05 1.94
N GLU A 10 -18.36 14.15 1.17
CA GLU A 10 -18.48 13.51 -0.16
C GLU A 10 -17.40 13.96 -1.14
N LYS A 11 -17.09 15.26 -1.19
CA LYS A 11 -16.05 15.79 -2.08
C LYS A 11 -14.67 15.21 -1.76
N LYS A 12 -14.36 15.03 -0.48
CA LYS A 12 -13.09 14.47 -0.01
C LYS A 12 -12.98 12.97 -0.28
N THR A 13 -14.08 12.23 -0.27
CA THR A 13 -14.10 10.81 -0.66
C THR A 13 -13.92 10.62 -2.16
N VAL A 14 -14.56 11.45 -2.98
CA VAL A 14 -14.42 11.40 -4.45
C VAL A 14 -13.00 11.76 -4.88
N GLU A 15 -12.37 12.80 -4.28
CA GLU A 15 -10.98 13.14 -4.55
C GLU A 15 -10.01 11.99 -4.23
N ARG A 16 -10.24 11.29 -3.11
CA ARG A 16 -9.45 10.09 -2.75
C ARG A 16 -9.67 8.94 -3.71
N LEU A 17 -10.91 8.69 -4.14
CA LEU A 17 -11.22 7.64 -5.11
C LEU A 17 -10.58 7.92 -6.48
N GLU A 18 -10.54 9.19 -6.91
CA GLU A 18 -9.83 9.60 -8.12
C GLU A 18 -8.31 9.46 -8.01
N GLN A 19 -7.72 9.74 -6.84
CA GLN A 19 -6.30 9.46 -6.59
C GLN A 19 -6.00 7.96 -6.68
N LEU A 20 -6.84 7.13 -6.05
CA LEU A 20 -6.70 5.67 -6.09
C LEU A 20 -6.91 5.13 -7.51
N LYS A 21 -7.83 5.71 -8.28
CA LYS A 21 -8.04 5.37 -9.69
C LYS A 21 -6.77 5.58 -10.53
N ARG A 22 -6.02 6.66 -10.27
CA ARG A 22 -4.72 6.92 -10.91
C ARG A 22 -3.62 5.97 -10.45
N ILE A 23 -3.56 5.67 -9.15
CA ILE A 23 -2.56 4.75 -8.58
C ILE A 23 -2.73 3.33 -9.14
N TYR A 24 -3.97 2.83 -9.16
CA TYR A 24 -4.28 1.45 -9.59
C TYR A 24 -4.54 1.31 -11.09
N ALA A 25 -4.41 2.41 -11.86
CA ALA A 25 -4.73 2.50 -13.29
C ALA A 25 -6.10 1.89 -13.64
N CYS A 26 -7.12 2.14 -12.81
CA CYS A 26 -8.46 1.58 -12.99
C CYS A 26 -9.34 2.50 -13.83
N ASN A 27 -10.28 1.94 -14.59
CA ASN A 27 -11.19 2.74 -15.42
C ASN A 27 -12.50 3.06 -14.71
N SER A 28 -12.84 2.31 -13.65
CA SER A 28 -14.09 2.46 -12.88
C SER A 28 -13.85 2.42 -11.37
N TYR A 29 -14.71 3.11 -10.61
CA TYR A 29 -14.70 3.05 -9.14
C TYR A 29 -14.98 1.63 -8.62
N ASN A 30 -15.81 0.84 -9.30
CA ASN A 30 -16.08 -0.55 -8.90
C ASN A 30 -14.82 -1.42 -9.04
N GLU A 31 -13.97 -1.13 -10.03
CA GLU A 31 -12.70 -1.82 -10.21
C GLU A 31 -11.70 -1.44 -9.12
N VAL A 32 -11.66 -0.15 -8.75
CA VAL A 32 -10.90 0.33 -7.57
C VAL A 32 -11.39 -0.37 -6.30
N LEU A 33 -12.69 -0.43 -6.06
CA LEU A 33 -13.28 -1.08 -4.88
C LEU A 33 -12.99 -2.58 -4.85
N ASN A 34 -13.12 -3.30 -5.97
CA ASN A 34 -12.82 -4.72 -6.04
C ASN A 34 -11.33 -5.02 -5.80
N LYS A 35 -10.42 -4.20 -6.36
CA LYS A 35 -8.98 -4.35 -6.07
C LYS A 35 -8.67 -4.11 -4.59
N ILE A 36 -9.23 -3.04 -4.01
CA ILE A 36 -9.03 -2.73 -2.58
C ILE A 36 -9.60 -3.85 -1.70
N LEU A 37 -10.79 -4.37 -1.99
CA LEU A 37 -11.40 -5.46 -1.24
C LEU A 37 -10.57 -6.76 -1.34
N ASN A 38 -10.07 -7.09 -2.52
CA ASN A 38 -9.20 -8.26 -2.72
C ASN A 38 -7.86 -8.08 -2.00
N GLU A 39 -7.23 -6.91 -2.10
CA GLU A 39 -5.97 -6.62 -1.42
C GLU A 39 -6.11 -6.64 0.10
N ILE A 40 -7.19 -6.06 0.64
CA ILE A 40 -7.48 -6.12 2.08
C ILE A 40 -7.72 -7.57 2.52
N GLY A 41 -8.52 -8.33 1.77
CA GLY A 41 -8.80 -9.73 2.07
C GLY A 41 -7.53 -10.59 2.10
N VAL A 42 -6.68 -10.47 1.07
CA VAL A 42 -5.40 -11.18 0.99
C VAL A 42 -4.47 -10.79 2.14
N VAL A 43 -4.38 -9.50 2.48
CA VAL A 43 -3.55 -9.03 3.60
C VAL A 43 -4.04 -9.57 4.94
N GLU A 44 -5.35 -9.62 5.17
CA GLU A 44 -5.91 -10.19 6.41
C GLU A 44 -5.66 -11.70 6.52
N ASP A 45 -5.78 -12.44 5.42
CA ASP A 45 -5.52 -13.88 5.43
C ASP A 45 -4.04 -14.20 5.63
N LEU A 46 -3.13 -13.43 5.01
CA LEU A 46 -1.70 -13.53 5.28
C LEU A 46 -1.37 -13.19 6.74
N LYS A 47 -2.01 -12.18 7.32
CA LYS A 47 -1.86 -11.87 8.76
C LYS A 47 -2.31 -13.02 9.64
N LYS A 48 -3.42 -13.70 9.32
CA LYS A 48 -3.88 -14.87 10.09
C LYS A 48 -2.86 -15.99 10.03
N ILE A 49 -2.32 -16.29 8.85
CA ILE A 49 -1.30 -17.33 8.65
C ILE A 49 -0.04 -17.04 9.48
N ILE A 50 0.42 -15.79 9.51
CA ILE A 50 1.63 -15.39 10.26
C ILE A 50 1.42 -15.51 11.78
N ASN A 51 0.21 -15.18 12.27
CA ASN A 51 -0.09 -15.21 13.71
C ASN A 51 -0.61 -16.57 14.19
N ASP A 52 -0.81 -17.54 13.29
CA ASP A 52 -1.25 -18.89 13.66
C ASP A 52 -0.06 -19.68 14.25
N PRO A 53 -0.12 -20.05 15.54
CA PRO A 53 0.97 -20.74 16.23
C PRO A 53 1.16 -22.19 15.77
N PHE A 54 0.20 -22.77 15.05
CA PHE A 54 0.28 -24.12 14.51
C PHE A 54 0.83 -24.16 13.08
N GLN A 55 1.08 -22.99 12.47
CA GLN A 55 1.70 -22.92 11.16
C GLN A 55 3.20 -23.21 11.22
N LEU A 56 3.69 -23.83 10.15
CA LEU A 56 5.11 -24.05 9.98
C LEU A 56 5.83 -22.70 9.86
N SER A 57 7.01 -22.57 10.48
CA SER A 57 7.82 -21.35 10.39
C SER A 57 8.12 -20.95 8.94
N SER A 58 8.32 -21.93 8.05
CA SER A 58 8.49 -21.70 6.61
C SER A 58 7.26 -21.09 5.94
N VAL A 59 6.05 -21.46 6.38
CA VAL A 59 4.78 -20.93 5.86
C VAL A 59 4.55 -19.51 6.38
N GLN A 60 4.85 -19.26 7.66
CA GLN A 60 4.80 -17.93 8.26
C GLN A 60 5.80 -16.98 7.56
N GLU A 61 7.01 -17.46 7.29
CA GLU A 61 8.01 -16.70 6.54
C GLU A 61 7.58 -16.40 5.10
N ALA A 62 7.01 -17.39 4.39
CA ALA A 62 6.51 -17.20 3.03
C ALA A 62 5.35 -16.19 2.98
N ALA A 63 4.45 -16.23 3.97
CA ALA A 63 3.38 -15.26 4.11
C ALA A 63 3.92 -13.86 4.41
N LEU A 64 4.97 -13.76 5.23
CA LEU A 64 5.64 -12.50 5.53
C LEU A 64 6.36 -11.92 4.30
N ASP A 65 7.03 -12.77 3.51
CA ASP A 65 7.67 -12.38 2.25
C ASP A 65 6.65 -11.93 1.21
N ALA A 66 5.47 -12.56 1.16
CA ALA A 66 4.37 -12.13 0.30
C ALA A 66 3.84 -10.75 0.70
N LEU A 67 3.64 -10.49 1.99
CA LEU A 67 3.30 -9.15 2.50
C LEU A 67 4.38 -8.12 2.17
N GLY A 68 5.66 -8.50 2.29
CA GLY A 68 6.81 -7.68 1.90
C GLY A 68 6.74 -7.21 0.46
N LYS A 69 6.53 -8.16 -0.47
CA LYS A 69 6.40 -7.85 -1.91
C LYS A 69 5.21 -6.93 -2.20
N MET A 70 4.04 -7.21 -1.62
CA MET A 70 2.87 -6.34 -1.79
C MET A 70 3.15 -4.92 -1.30
N ALA A 71 3.84 -4.77 -0.16
CA ALA A 71 4.23 -3.46 0.36
C ALA A 71 5.25 -2.74 -0.53
N GLU A 72 6.24 -3.46 -1.10
CA GLU A 72 7.20 -2.92 -2.08
C GLU A 72 6.53 -2.47 -3.38
N GLU A 73 5.46 -3.14 -3.80
CA GLU A 73 4.63 -2.76 -4.96
C GLU A 73 3.71 -1.56 -4.68
N GLY A 74 3.66 -1.09 -3.42
CA GLY A 74 2.93 0.10 -3.02
C GLY A 74 1.60 -0.18 -2.30
N ASN A 75 1.34 -1.43 -1.90
CA ASN A 75 0.16 -1.77 -1.13
C ASN A 75 0.27 -1.24 0.32
N LEU A 76 -0.49 -0.17 0.60
CA LEU A 76 -0.51 0.48 1.92
C LEU A 76 -1.07 -0.41 3.03
N TYR A 77 -1.99 -1.32 2.71
CA TYR A 77 -2.56 -2.26 3.69
C TYR A 77 -1.54 -3.33 4.08
N ALA A 78 -0.78 -3.84 3.11
CA ALA A 78 0.32 -4.76 3.37
C ALA A 78 1.43 -4.09 4.21
N LEU A 79 1.79 -2.83 3.90
CA LEU A 79 2.76 -2.08 4.70
C LEU A 79 2.28 -1.88 6.15
N LYS A 80 1.00 -1.52 6.33
CA LYS A 80 0.41 -1.38 7.66
C LYS A 80 0.44 -2.71 8.42
N ALA A 81 0.11 -3.81 7.76
CA ALA A 81 0.17 -5.15 8.34
C ALA A 81 1.59 -5.54 8.77
N LEU A 82 2.60 -5.27 7.95
CA LEU A 82 4.01 -5.52 8.30
C LEU A 82 4.46 -4.71 9.52
N ILE A 83 4.05 -3.44 9.61
CA ILE A 83 4.34 -2.60 10.80
C ILE A 83 3.66 -3.18 12.04
N GLU A 84 2.40 -3.63 11.93
CA GLU A 84 1.71 -4.27 13.06
C GLU A 84 2.42 -5.56 13.49
N ILE A 85 2.87 -6.39 12.55
CA ILE A 85 3.63 -7.61 12.85
C ILE A 85 4.98 -7.28 13.50
N ALA A 86 5.69 -6.28 12.99
CA ALA A 86 6.96 -5.84 13.56
C ALA A 86 6.81 -5.23 14.97
N LYS A 87 5.63 -4.72 15.32
CA LYS A 87 5.31 -4.13 16.63
C LYS A 87 4.70 -5.12 17.61
N ASN A 88 4.07 -6.19 17.14
CA ASN A 88 3.49 -7.20 18.02
C ASN A 88 4.63 -7.96 18.70
N ASP A 89 4.63 -8.00 20.04
CA ASP A 89 5.51 -8.82 20.90
C ASP A 89 5.21 -10.33 20.76
N SER A 90 5.11 -10.81 19.52
CA SER A 90 4.92 -12.23 19.22
C SER A 90 6.20 -13.00 19.58
N ASN A 91 6.03 -14.25 20.04
CA ASN A 91 7.08 -15.18 20.52
C ASN A 91 8.16 -15.57 19.47
N LEU A 92 8.21 -14.92 18.31
CA LEU A 92 9.05 -15.27 17.16
C LEU A 92 9.89 -14.04 16.75
N PRO A 93 10.97 -13.74 17.49
CA PRO A 93 11.81 -12.56 17.24
C PRO A 93 12.41 -12.53 15.82
N HIS A 94 12.62 -13.70 15.20
CA HIS A 94 13.11 -13.80 13.83
C HIS A 94 12.11 -13.23 12.80
N LEU A 95 10.80 -13.40 13.02
CA LEU A 95 9.77 -12.83 12.14
C LEU A 95 9.66 -11.32 12.31
N GLN A 96 9.88 -10.79 13.52
CA GLN A 96 9.92 -9.35 13.76
C GLN A 96 11.10 -8.68 13.04
N GLU A 97 12.31 -9.22 13.20
CA GLU A 97 13.50 -8.67 12.55
C GLU A 97 13.34 -8.68 11.03
N LYS A 98 12.81 -9.80 10.49
CA LYS A 98 12.49 -9.91 9.06
C LYS A 98 11.43 -8.90 8.64
N ALA A 99 10.34 -8.77 9.40
CA ALA A 99 9.27 -7.79 9.12
C ALA A 99 9.82 -6.36 9.11
N LEU A 100 10.66 -5.99 10.08
CA LEU A 100 11.27 -4.67 10.17
C LEU A 100 12.21 -4.39 8.99
N SER A 101 12.99 -5.38 8.56
CA SER A 101 13.81 -5.30 7.36
C SER A 101 12.96 -5.08 6.09
N LEU A 102 11.82 -5.77 5.98
CA LEU A 102 10.89 -5.64 4.86
C LEU A 102 10.18 -4.28 4.85
N VAL A 103 9.79 -3.76 6.02
CA VAL A 103 9.23 -2.41 6.16
C VAL A 103 10.21 -1.37 5.65
N LYS A 104 11.49 -1.46 6.07
CA LYS A 104 12.53 -0.54 5.61
C LYS A 104 12.69 -0.59 4.09
N ARG A 105 12.79 -1.79 3.52
CA ARG A 105 12.93 -2.01 2.08
C ARG A 105 11.71 -1.48 1.30
N SER A 106 10.51 -1.70 1.82
CA SER A 106 9.26 -1.20 1.22
C SER A 106 9.19 0.33 1.23
N LEU A 107 9.62 0.97 2.33
CA LEU A 107 9.70 2.42 2.42
C LEU A 107 10.72 3.02 1.45
N ASP A 108 11.89 2.39 1.31
CA ASP A 108 12.91 2.80 0.34
C ASP A 108 12.39 2.67 -1.10
N ALA A 109 11.67 1.58 -1.42
CA ALA A 109 11.04 1.37 -2.72
C ALA A 109 9.95 2.41 -3.01
N LEU A 110 9.07 2.70 -2.04
CA LEU A 110 8.05 3.74 -2.15
C LEU A 110 8.68 5.13 -2.33
N TYR A 111 9.76 5.43 -1.62
CA TYR A 111 10.49 6.69 -1.77
C TYR A 111 11.11 6.82 -3.16
N ALA A 112 11.69 5.73 -3.68
CA ALA A 112 12.23 5.67 -5.05
C ALA A 112 11.13 5.84 -6.12
N GLN A 113 9.98 5.18 -5.94
CA GLN A 113 8.81 5.37 -6.82
C GLN A 113 8.37 6.84 -6.83
N CYS A 114 8.12 7.42 -5.65
CA CYS A 114 7.73 8.84 -5.53
C CYS A 114 8.75 9.78 -6.18
N LYS A 115 10.05 9.57 -5.97
CA LYS A 115 11.11 10.36 -6.61
C LYS A 115 11.06 10.26 -8.13
N SER A 116 10.84 9.06 -8.68
CA SER A 116 10.75 8.86 -10.13
C SER A 116 9.49 9.49 -10.74
N THR A 117 8.37 9.49 -10.01
CA THR A 117 7.11 10.10 -10.44
C THR A 117 7.21 11.62 -10.46
N PHE A 118 7.86 12.23 -9.45
CA PHE A 118 8.12 13.67 -9.44
C PHE A 118 9.08 14.11 -10.54
N ALA A 119 10.10 13.30 -10.87
CA ALA A 119 11.01 13.59 -11.97
C ALA A 119 10.30 13.58 -13.34
N LYS A 120 9.40 12.61 -13.58
CA LYS A 120 8.61 12.53 -14.81
C LYS A 120 7.59 13.68 -14.96
N SER A 121 7.08 14.23 -13.86
CA SER A 121 6.19 15.41 -13.91
C SER A 121 6.92 16.71 -14.26
N LEU A 122 8.23 16.82 -14.03
CA LEU A 122 9.01 18.00 -14.41
C LEU A 122 9.49 17.97 -15.87
N GLU A 123 9.60 16.79 -16.48
CA GLU A 123 9.94 16.66 -17.91
C GLU A 123 8.73 16.79 -18.85
N GLY A 124 7.50 16.86 -18.32
CA GLY A 124 6.26 17.02 -19.09
C GLY A 124 5.89 18.47 -19.44
N ASP A 125 6.58 19.48 -18.89
CA ASP A 125 6.25 20.91 -19.07
C ASP A 125 7.34 21.69 -19.86
N CYS A 126 8.20 21.00 -20.62
CA CYS A 126 9.27 21.63 -21.39
C CYS A 126 9.23 21.26 -22.87
N CYS A 127 8.10 21.43 -23.55
CA CYS A 127 8.04 21.62 -25.01
C CYS A 127 6.68 22.23 -25.41
N GLU A 128 6.61 23.55 -25.59
CA GLU A 128 6.25 24.16 -26.88
C GLU A 128 6.12 25.69 -26.78
N GLY A 129 6.90 26.38 -27.63
CA GLY A 129 6.53 27.64 -28.23
C GLY A 129 6.92 28.92 -27.48
N TYR A 130 8.04 29.53 -27.86
CA TYR A 130 8.04 30.90 -28.41
C TYR A 130 9.41 31.17 -29.05
N VAL A 131 9.55 30.79 -30.31
CA VAL A 131 10.49 31.41 -31.25
C VAL A 131 9.65 32.08 -32.32
N ARG A 132 9.35 33.37 -32.11
CA ARG A 132 9.34 34.42 -33.13
C ARG A 132 9.16 35.78 -32.49
#